data_AF-A0A7X0M7H0-F1
#
_entry.id   AF-A0A7X0M7H0-F1
#
_cell.length_a   1.000
_cell.length_b   1.000
_cell.length_c   1.000
_cell.angle_alpha   90.00
_cell.angle_beta   90.00
_cell.angle_gamma   90.00
#
_symmetry.space_group_name_H-M   'P 1'
#
loop_
_entity.id
_entity.type
_entity.pdbx_description
1 polymer ?
#
loop_
_entity_poly.entity_id
_entity_poly.type
_entity_poly.pdbx_seq_one_letter_code
_entity_poly.pdbx_strand_id
1 'polypeptide(L)'
;MSFVVPILIGVGYVCLMSLIREPHRRRFNAVMVAGAGAAYLSGGGFGPWEFAFTAVITYCAYRGLESWTFVGAGWLLHTGWDLLHHLHGSPIIPFADHSSLGCAICDPVIAVWCFAGGPSVTGLLHLRLRRSRVERPATPPL
;
A
#
# COMPACT_ATOMS: atom_id res chain seq x y z
N MET A 1 -21.44 5.87 1.73
CA MET A 1 -20.24 5.65 0.88
C MET A 1 -19.79 4.22 1.06
N SER A 2 -19.50 3.49 -0.02
CA SER A 2 -19.15 2.07 0.07
C SER A 2 -17.66 1.91 0.38
N PHE A 3 -17.31 1.66 1.65
CA PHE A 3 -15.95 1.34 2.12
C PHE A 3 -15.32 0.13 1.42
N VAL A 4 -16.14 -0.68 0.76
CA VAL A 4 -15.73 -1.87 0.00
C VAL A 4 -14.81 -1.51 -1.17
N VAL A 5 -15.07 -0.42 -1.90
CA VAL A 5 -14.31 -0.09 -3.11
C VAL A 5 -12.84 0.27 -2.79
N PRO A 6 -12.53 1.16 -1.82
CA PRO A 6 -11.15 1.43 -1.41
C PRO A 6 -10.39 0.21 -0.93
N ILE A 7 -11.06 -0.68 -0.17
CA ILE A 7 -10.46 -1.93 0.30
C ILE A 7 -10.11 -2.84 -0.88
N LEU A 8 -11.00 -2.95 -1.87
CA LEU A 8 -10.74 -3.74 -3.08
C LEU A 8 -9.58 -3.17 -3.90
N ILE A 9 -9.43 -1.84 -3.96
CA ILE A 9 -8.29 -1.19 -4.61
C ILE A 9 -6.99 -1.55 -3.88
N GLY A 10 -6.97 -1.45 -2.54
CA GLY A 10 -5.79 -1.82 -1.74
C GLY A 10 -5.40 -3.29 -1.91
N VAL A 11 -6.38 -4.20 -1.90
CA VAL A 11 -6.16 -5.63 -2.18
C VAL A 11 -5.67 -5.84 -3.62
N GLY A 12 -6.26 -5.15 -4.60
CA GLY A 12 -5.82 -5.19 -5.99
C GLY A 12 -4.37 -4.75 -6.15
N TYR A 13 -3.98 -3.67 -5.48
CA TYR A 13 -2.59 -3.20 -5.44
C TYR A 13 -1.66 -4.27 -4.85
N VAL A 14 -1.99 -4.87 -3.70
CA VAL A 14 -1.20 -5.96 -3.09
C VAL A 14 -1.06 -7.16 -4.03
N CYS A 15 -2.12 -7.52 -4.75
CA CYS A 15 -2.10 -8.60 -5.75
C CYS A 15 -1.16 -8.27 -6.91
N LEU A 16 -1.24 -7.05 -7.46
CA LEU A 16 -0.34 -6.59 -8.53
C LEU A 16 1.12 -6.55 -8.06
N MET A 17 1.37 -6.02 -6.85
CA MET A 17 2.72 -6.00 -6.26
C MET A 17 3.25 -7.41 -6.03
N SER A 18 2.40 -8.39 -5.72
CA SER A 18 2.79 -9.79 -5.55
C SER A 18 3.24 -10.49 -6.83
N LEU A 19 3.03 -9.88 -8.00
CA LEU A 19 3.59 -10.35 -9.28
C LEU A 19 5.08 -10.00 -9.42
N ILE A 20 5.54 -8.97 -8.69
CA ILE A 20 6.94 -8.55 -8.69
C ILE A 20 7.74 -9.44 -7.75
N ARG A 21 8.91 -9.91 -8.20
CA ARG A 21 9.81 -10.76 -7.41
C ARG A 21 10.56 -9.93 -6.35
N GLU A 22 10.86 -10.54 -5.21
CA GLU A 22 11.84 -9.98 -4.25
C GLU A 22 13.25 -10.00 -4.86
N PRO A 23 14.13 -9.02 -4.56
CA PRO A 23 13.93 -7.86 -3.68
C PRO A 23 13.26 -6.64 -4.35
N HIS A 24 12.94 -6.73 -5.64
CA HIS A 24 12.46 -5.59 -6.44
C HIS A 24 11.10 -5.09 -5.98
N ARG A 25 10.21 -5.97 -5.52
CA ARG A 25 8.89 -5.61 -5.01
C ARG A 25 8.93 -4.61 -3.86
N ARG A 26 9.86 -4.79 -2.92
CA ARG A 26 10.06 -3.85 -1.81
C ARG A 26 10.51 -2.49 -2.32
N ARG A 27 11.54 -2.48 -3.17
CA ARG A 27 12.08 -1.24 -3.76
C ARG A 27 11.04 -0.50 -4.58
N PHE A 28 10.23 -1.23 -5.35
CA PHE A 28 9.13 -0.65 -6.11
C PHE A 28 8.09 -0.01 -5.18
N ASN A 29 7.69 -0.69 -4.10
CA ASN A 29 6.76 -0.11 -3.12
C ASN A 29 7.33 1.14 -2.44
N ALA A 30 8.64 1.17 -2.15
CA ALA A 30 9.29 2.36 -1.63
C ALA A 30 9.20 3.55 -2.62
N VAL A 31 9.34 3.31 -3.92
CA VAL A 31 9.14 4.33 -4.95
C VAL A 31 7.67 4.78 -5.02
N MET A 32 6.73 3.84 -4.91
CA MET A 32 5.30 4.16 -4.94
C MET A 32 4.88 5.07 -3.78
N VAL A 33 5.30 4.76 -2.54
CA VAL A 33 4.99 5.60 -1.38
C VAL A 33 5.65 6.97 -1.48
N ALA A 34 6.88 7.07 -2.03
CA ALA A 34 7.53 8.35 -2.30
C ALA A 34 6.72 9.21 -3.29
N GLY A 35 6.27 8.61 -4.39
CA GLY A 35 5.45 9.29 -5.40
C GLY A 35 4.11 9.75 -4.83
N ALA A 36 3.47 8.92 -4.01
CA ALA A 36 2.23 9.26 -3.32
C ALA A 36 2.43 10.49 -2.40
N GLY A 37 3.48 10.48 -1.57
CA GLY A 37 3.80 11.62 -0.71
C GLY A 37 4.19 12.90 -1.47
N ALA A 38 4.70 12.81 -2.69
CA ALA A 38 5.02 13.99 -3.50
C ALA A 38 3.79 14.59 -4.20
N ALA A 39 2.69 13.84 -4.32
CA ALA A 39 1.48 14.30 -5.01
C ALA A 39 0.87 15.56 -4.36
N TYR A 40 0.98 15.69 -3.04
CA TYR A 40 0.47 16.85 -2.30
C TYR A 40 1.11 18.17 -2.71
N LEU A 41 2.37 18.17 -3.18
CA LEU A 41 3.07 19.38 -3.63
C LEU A 41 2.37 20.06 -4.81
N SER A 42 1.49 19.35 -5.52
CA SER A 42 0.70 19.90 -6.62
C SER A 42 -0.65 20.51 -6.18
N GLY A 43 -1.11 20.22 -4.95
CA GLY A 43 -2.44 20.58 -4.46
C GLY A 43 -2.49 21.88 -3.64
N GLY A 44 -1.38 22.31 -3.03
CA GLY A 44 -1.28 23.59 -2.32
C GLY A 44 -2.15 23.70 -1.06
N GLY A 45 -2.55 22.59 -0.46
CA GLY A 45 -3.51 22.55 0.65
C GLY A 45 -2.93 23.01 1.98
N PHE A 46 -1.76 22.51 2.40
CA PHE A 46 -1.09 22.91 3.66
C PHE A 46 0.15 23.80 3.46
N GLY A 47 0.41 24.23 2.22
CA GLY A 47 1.52 25.13 1.91
C GLY A 47 2.90 24.52 2.27
N PRO A 48 3.79 25.25 2.98
CA PRO A 48 5.14 24.77 3.31
C PRO A 48 5.19 23.40 4.02
N TRP A 49 4.13 23.03 4.73
CA TRP A 49 4.06 21.73 5.41
C TRP A 49 4.02 20.54 4.44
N GLU A 50 3.59 20.73 3.19
CA GLU A 50 3.63 19.68 2.17
C GLU A 50 5.06 19.30 1.82
N PHE A 51 6.00 20.24 1.85
CA PHE A 51 7.43 19.96 1.68
C PHE A 51 7.99 19.18 2.87
N ALA A 52 7.63 19.57 4.10
CA ALA A 52 8.06 18.85 5.29
C ALA A 52 7.52 17.41 5.28
N PHE A 53 6.24 17.23 4.95
CA PHE A 53 5.63 15.91 4.82
C PHE A 53 6.29 15.07 3.72
N THR A 54 6.49 15.66 2.53
CA THR A 54 7.17 14.98 1.42
C THR A 54 8.58 14.54 1.81
N ALA A 55 9.33 15.38 2.56
CA ALA A 55 10.65 15.01 3.05
C ALA A 55 10.62 13.82 4.01
N VAL A 56 9.63 13.76 4.91
CA VAL A 56 9.44 12.62 5.82
C VAL A 56 9.09 11.35 5.05
N ILE A 57 8.15 11.42 4.11
CA ILE A 57 7.79 10.26 3.27
C ILE A 57 8.98 9.80 2.42
N THR A 58 9.75 10.73 1.87
CA THR A 58 10.98 10.43 1.11
C THR A 58 12.00 9.70 1.99
N TYR A 59 12.16 10.11 3.24
CA TYR A 59 13.01 9.41 4.19
C TYR A 59 12.50 7.99 4.48
N CYS A 60 11.19 7.82 4.71
CA CYS A 60 10.58 6.50 4.86
C CYS A 60 10.80 5.63 3.61
N ALA A 61 10.66 6.19 2.41
CA ALA A 61 10.93 5.50 1.15
C ALA A 61 12.41 5.08 1.03
N TYR A 62 13.34 5.97 1.34
CA TYR A 62 14.78 5.68 1.32
C TYR A 62 15.13 4.51 2.24
N ARG A 63 14.68 4.55 3.50
CA ARG A 63 14.84 3.42 4.44
C ARG A 63 14.03 2.18 4.00
N GLY A 64 12.94 2.40 3.27
CA GLY A 64 12.07 1.40 2.68
C GLY A 64 12.73 0.54 1.61
N LEU A 65 13.77 1.06 0.93
CA LEU A 65 14.57 0.28 -0.02
C LEU A 65 15.19 -0.97 0.63
N GLU A 66 15.41 -0.93 1.94
CA GLU A 66 16.03 -1.97 2.75
C GLU A 66 15.07 -2.63 3.76
N SER A 67 13.96 -1.98 4.12
CA SER A 67 13.06 -2.46 5.18
C SER A 67 11.58 -2.23 4.87
N TRP A 68 10.82 -3.33 4.88
CA TRP A 68 9.36 -3.29 4.70
C TRP A 68 8.63 -2.48 5.77
N THR A 69 9.17 -2.40 6.98
CA THR A 69 8.59 -1.62 8.08
C THR A 69 8.54 -0.13 7.74
N PHE A 70 9.59 0.40 7.11
CA PHE A 70 9.61 1.81 6.71
C PHE A 70 8.66 2.11 5.56
N VAL A 71 8.47 1.15 4.64
CA VAL A 71 7.44 1.23 3.58
C VAL A 71 6.05 1.28 4.21
N GLY A 72 5.74 0.37 5.15
CA GLY A 72 4.46 0.34 5.85
C GLY A 72 4.21 1.61 6.68
N ALA A 73 5.23 2.11 7.38
CA ALA A 73 5.15 3.38 8.10
C ALA A 73 4.88 4.56 7.17
N GLY A 74 5.50 4.58 5.98
CA GLY A 74 5.23 5.60 4.96
C GLY A 74 3.77 5.61 4.51
N TRP A 75 3.16 4.44 4.27
CA TRP A 75 1.74 4.34 3.92
C TRP A 75 0.81 4.79 5.05
N LEU A 76 1.14 4.50 6.32
CA LEU A 76 0.37 5.02 7.46
C LEU A 76 0.50 6.54 7.61
N LEU A 77 1.69 7.10 7.36
CA LEU A 77 1.89 8.54 7.35
C LEU A 77 1.08 9.20 6.23
N HIS A 78 1.05 8.59 5.05
CA HIS A 78 0.20 9.01 3.93
C HIS A 78 -1.29 8.98 4.30
N THR A 79 -1.76 7.89 4.93
CA THR A 79 -3.13 7.82 5.46
C THR A 79 -3.46 8.99 6.40
N GLY A 80 -2.55 9.30 7.33
CA GLY A 80 -2.74 10.39 8.28
C GLY A 80 -2.83 11.75 7.58
N TRP A 81 -2.00 11.96 6.56
CA TRP A 81 -1.98 13.19 5.79
C TRP A 81 -3.22 13.33 4.89
N ASP A 82 -3.69 12.24 4.29
CA ASP A 82 -4.97 12.17 3.58
C ASP A 82 -6.15 12.56 4.47
N LEU A 83 -6.16 12.08 5.71
CA LEU A 83 -7.21 12.40 6.68
C LEU A 83 -7.18 13.88 7.04
N LEU A 84 -5.99 14.46 7.26
CA LEU A 84 -5.85 15.89 7.52
C LEU A 84 -6.36 16.72 6.34
N HIS A 85 -6.00 16.37 5.11
CA HIS A 85 -6.49 17.03 3.90
C HIS A 85 -8.02 16.89 3.73
N HIS A 86 -8.57 15.72 4.06
CA HIS A 86 -10.01 15.50 4.06
C HIS A 86 -10.73 16.41 5.07
N LEU A 87 -10.21 16.51 6.30
CA LEU A 87 -10.78 17.35 7.36
C LEU A 87 -10.63 18.85 7.06
N HIS A 88 -9.58 19.26 6.36
CA HIS A 88 -9.31 20.65 6.00
C HIS A 88 -10.05 21.11 4.73
N GLY A 89 -10.76 20.21 4.05
CA GLY A 89 -11.51 20.52 2.83
C GLY A 89 -10.62 20.81 1.62
N SER A 90 -9.36 20.38 1.64
CA SER A 90 -8.41 20.53 0.52
C SER A 90 -8.08 19.15 -0.08
N PRO A 91 -8.91 18.64 -1.00
CA PRO A 91 -8.70 17.33 -1.61
C PRO A 91 -7.43 17.31 -2.47
N ILE A 92 -6.73 16.17 -2.44
CA ILE A 92 -5.46 15.91 -3.13
C ILE A 92 -5.61 15.92 -4.65
N ILE A 93 -6.78 15.48 -5.11
CA ILE A 93 -7.19 15.58 -6.50
C ILE A 93 -8.26 16.66 -6.55
N PRO A 94 -8.00 17.84 -7.13
CA PRO A 94 -8.95 18.97 -7.18
C PRO A 94 -10.28 18.66 -7.87
N PHE A 95 -10.38 17.51 -8.54
CA PHE A 95 -11.54 17.06 -9.32
C PHE A 95 -12.24 15.82 -8.72
N ALA A 96 -11.81 15.35 -7.55
CA ALA A 96 -12.39 14.19 -6.87
C ALA A 96 -12.42 14.38 -5.35
N ASP A 97 -13.47 15.03 -4.85
CA ASP A 97 -13.69 15.37 -3.43
C ASP A 97 -13.67 14.16 -2.47
N HIS A 98 -13.70 12.93 -3.00
CA HIS A 98 -13.65 11.68 -2.26
C HIS A 98 -12.33 10.90 -2.40
N SER A 99 -11.36 11.40 -3.15
CA SER A 99 -10.11 10.68 -3.41
C SER A 99 -9.25 10.53 -2.15
N SER A 100 -9.23 11.52 -1.26
CA SER A 100 -8.47 11.47 -0.01
C SER A 100 -9.02 10.42 0.97
N LEU A 101 -10.34 10.28 1.09
CA LEU A 101 -10.97 9.22 1.89
C LEU A 101 -10.70 7.82 1.31
N GLY A 102 -10.64 7.71 -0.02
CA GLY A 102 -10.30 6.46 -0.71
C GLY A 102 -8.88 6.01 -0.42
N CYS A 103 -7.90 6.91 -0.53
CA CYS A 103 -6.50 6.61 -0.20
C CYS A 103 -6.31 6.33 1.29
N ALA A 104 -6.95 7.10 2.18
CA ALA A 104 -6.92 6.88 3.63
C ALA A 104 -7.41 5.48 4.08
N ILE A 105 -8.28 4.82 3.30
CA ILE A 105 -8.74 3.46 3.60
C ILE A 105 -7.89 2.39 2.89
N CYS A 106 -7.38 2.70 1.70
CA CYS A 106 -6.54 1.81 0.92
C CYS A 106 -5.16 1.61 1.57
N ASP A 107 -4.55 2.68 2.04
CA ASP A 107 -3.18 2.71 2.52
C ASP A 107 -2.93 1.87 3.78
N PRO A 108 -3.84 1.81 4.78
CA PRO A 108 -3.70 0.88 5.91
C PRO A 108 -3.69 -0.59 5.49
N VAL A 109 -4.43 -0.96 4.44
CA VAL A 109 -4.42 -2.33 3.91
C VAL A 109 -3.03 -2.66 3.34
N ILE A 110 -2.45 -1.72 2.60
CA ILE A 110 -1.09 -1.85 2.05
C ILE A 110 -0.06 -1.88 3.19
N ALA A 111 -0.21 -1.01 4.18
CA ALA A 111 0.68 -0.92 5.33
C ALA A 111 0.71 -2.24 6.14
N VAL A 112 -0.46 -2.81 6.44
CA VAL A 112 -0.56 -4.12 7.12
C VAL A 112 0.15 -5.21 6.32
N TRP A 113 -0.03 -5.24 5.00
CA TRP A 113 0.68 -6.18 4.14
C TRP A 113 2.20 -5.95 4.15
N CYS A 114 2.66 -4.70 4.14
CA CYS A 114 4.07 -4.35 4.28
C CYS A 114 4.63 -4.82 5.64
N PHE A 115 3.94 -4.57 6.75
CA PHE A 115 4.40 -5.02 8.08
C PHE A 115 4.48 -6.55 8.20
N ALA A 116 3.67 -7.29 7.43
CA ALA A 116 3.79 -8.74 7.30
C ALA A 116 5.01 -9.20 6.47
N GLY A 117 5.88 -8.29 6.03
CA GLY A 117 7.04 -8.56 5.18
C GLY A 117 6.72 -8.64 3.69
N GLY A 118 5.56 -8.10 3.28
CA GLY A 118 5.10 -8.11 1.90
C GLY A 118 5.00 -9.51 1.29
N PRO A 119 4.33 -10.51 1.90
CA PRO A 119 4.30 -11.88 1.39
C PRO A 119 3.75 -11.94 -0.05
N SER A 120 4.34 -12.81 -0.89
CA SER A 120 3.80 -13.08 -2.24
C SER A 120 2.49 -13.87 -2.12
N VAL A 121 1.38 -13.26 -2.52
CA VAL A 121 0.07 -13.92 -2.53
C VAL A 121 0.07 -15.11 -3.47
N THR A 122 0.71 -15.01 -4.64
CA THR A 122 0.83 -16.11 -5.61
C THR A 122 1.67 -17.27 -5.06
N GLY A 123 2.80 -16.97 -4.40
CA GLY A 123 3.62 -17.97 -3.73
C GLY A 123 2.90 -18.68 -2.58
N LEU A 124 2.13 -17.93 -1.77
CA LEU A 124 1.32 -18.50 -0.69
C LEU A 124 0.19 -19.40 -1.22
N LEU A 125 -0.46 -18.98 -2.31
CA LEU A 125 -1.51 -19.76 -2.96
C LEU A 125 -0.94 -21.06 -3.55
N HIS A 126 0.21 -20.98 -4.24
CA HIS A 126 0.89 -22.16 -4.78
C HIS A 126 1.30 -23.15 -3.69
N LEU A 127 1.79 -22.66 -2.54
CA LEU A 127 2.12 -23.50 -1.38
C LEU A 127 0.89 -24.16 -0.77
N ARG A 128 -0.22 -23.41 -0.60
CA ARG A 128 -1.49 -23.97 -0.10
C ARG A 128 -2.06 -25.02 -1.06
N LEU A 129 -2.10 -24.74 -2.35
CA LEU A 129 -2.57 -25.68 -3.38
C LEU A 129 -1.71 -26.95 -3.46
N ARG A 130 -0.39 -26.83 -3.29
CA ARG A 130 0.51 -27.99 -3.20
C ARG A 130 0.24 -28.81 -1.95
N ARG A 131 0.07 -28.16 -0.79
CA ARG A 131 -0.26 -28.84 0.48
C ARG A 131 -1.57 -29.62 0.38
N SER A 132 -2.63 -29.00 -0.16
CA SER A 132 -3.93 -29.66 -0.37
C SER A 132 -3.90 -30.80 -1.40
N ARG A 133 -2.89 -30.85 -2.29
CA ARG A 133 -2.69 -31.98 -3.21
C ARG A 133 -1.99 -33.16 -2.53
N VAL A 134 -1.04 -32.90 -1.62
CA VAL A 134 -0.32 -33.93 -0.86
C VAL A 134 -1.25 -34.59 0.17
N GLU A 135 -2.19 -33.84 0.74
CA GLU A 135 -3.16 -34.36 1.73
C GLU A 135 -4.31 -35.19 1.13
N ARG A 136 -4.43 -35.31 -0.21
CA ARG A 136 -5.42 -36.20 -0.82
C ARG A 136 -4.92 -37.65 -0.70
N PRO A 137 -5.57 -38.52 0.10
CA PRO A 137 -5.18 -39.92 0.16
C PRO A 137 -5.41 -40.54 -1.21
N ALA A 138 -4.41 -41.26 -1.74
CA ALA A 138 -4.60 -42.09 -2.92
C ALA A 138 -5.70 -43.10 -2.59
N THR A 139 -6.85 -42.99 -3.25
CA THR A 139 -7.91 -43.99 -3.15
C THR A 139 -7.35 -45.29 -3.71
N PRO A 140 -7.23 -46.37 -2.92
CA PRO A 140 -6.68 -47.62 -3.43
C PRO A 140 -7.59 -48.17 -4.55
N PRO A 141 -7.02 -48.74 -5.62
CA PRO A 141 -7.83 -49.36 -6.66
C PRO A 141 -8.56 -50.59 -6.10
N LEU A 142 -9.81 -50.75 -6.53
CA LEU A 142 -10.73 -51.85 -6.18
C LEU A 142 -10.25 -53.19 -6.74
#